data_AF-A0A9R0CY33-F1
#
_entry.id   AF-A0A9R0CY33-F1
#
_cell.length_a   1.000
_cell.length_b   1.000
_cell.length_c   1.000
_cell.angle_alpha   90.00
_cell.angle_beta   90.00
_cell.angle_gamma   90.00
#
_symmetry.space_group_name_H-M   'P 1'
#
loop_
_entity.id
_entity.type
_entity.pdbx_description
1 polymer ?
#
loop_
_entity_poly.entity_id
_entity_poly.type
_entity_poly.pdbx_seq_one_letter_code
_entity_poly.pdbx_strand_id
1 'polypeptide(L)'
;MGRKIPAKKHRGVKDPLVQQARRLEGLKGKINAPPKDPDEQPVPKSLTRLFAFQEKKTEKNITKKNKINNQIKNNKGGRASGASPNPVSRLRKLPGESGREFSLRINSAVKALHNPVEDLHYPRDFEAEDEKGLQMSEYRERRARKRRKAALASRGAPSPAAEPRLSRTQKLALKKKAKKSKAIQAGSERREVEYERVSFGEVSHAPPALHFKAAGAPRPGRRQLLLSSLLGPGAPAAGAQAAAGARAPADAERARLQAVAAYRALKANKHKNK
;
A
#
# COMPACT_ATOMS: atom_id res chain seq x y z
N MET A 1 43.65 7.61 -19.72
CA MET A 1 43.87 6.72 -18.55
C MET A 1 42.65 6.81 -17.64
N GLY A 2 41.68 5.90 -17.78
CA GLY A 2 40.42 5.96 -17.01
C GLY A 2 40.58 5.54 -15.56
N ARG A 3 40.07 6.33 -14.61
CA ARG A 3 40.06 5.99 -13.18
C ARG A 3 39.08 4.84 -12.90
N LYS A 4 39.56 3.76 -12.29
CA LYS A 4 38.72 2.62 -11.88
C LYS A 4 37.74 3.03 -10.76
N ILE A 5 36.45 2.74 -10.95
CA ILE A 5 35.43 2.93 -9.92
C ILE A 5 35.50 1.74 -8.94
N PRO A 6 35.70 1.97 -7.63
CA PRO A 6 35.78 0.89 -6.66
C PRO A 6 34.43 0.19 -6.49
N ALA A 7 34.44 -1.15 -6.54
CA ALA A 7 33.24 -1.96 -6.37
C ALA A 7 32.69 -1.88 -4.93
N LYS A 8 31.36 -1.97 -4.81
CA LYS A 8 30.64 -2.01 -3.53
C LYS A 8 31.01 -3.27 -2.76
N LYS A 9 31.74 -3.13 -1.65
CA LYS A 9 32.04 -4.27 -0.76
C LYS A 9 30.76 -4.74 -0.09
N HIS A 10 30.41 -6.02 -0.26
CA HIS A 10 29.36 -6.67 0.53
C HIS A 10 29.86 -6.75 1.98
N ARG A 11 29.31 -5.91 2.85
CA ARG A 11 29.57 -6.02 4.28
C ARG A 11 28.92 -7.32 4.76
N GLY A 12 29.75 -8.31 5.10
CA GLY A 12 29.31 -9.43 5.92
C GLY A 12 28.75 -8.92 7.26
N VAL A 13 28.27 -9.84 8.08
CA VAL A 13 27.87 -9.53 9.46
C VAL A 13 29.06 -8.86 10.15
N LYS A 14 28.91 -7.57 10.51
CA LYS A 14 30.01 -6.72 10.95
C LYS A 14 30.68 -7.26 12.22
N ASP A 15 29.89 -7.81 13.14
CA ASP A 15 30.34 -8.52 14.35
C ASP A 15 29.33 -9.63 14.71
N PRO A 16 29.74 -10.91 14.81
CA PRO A 16 28.82 -12.02 15.09
C PRO A 16 28.20 -11.93 16.50
N LEU A 17 28.97 -11.44 17.47
CA LEU A 17 28.49 -11.27 18.85
C LEU A 17 27.41 -10.18 18.95
N VAL A 18 27.55 -9.09 18.20
CA VAL A 18 26.54 -8.02 18.16
C VAL A 18 25.26 -8.51 17.49
N GLN A 19 25.38 -9.35 16.45
CA GLN A 19 24.22 -9.96 15.81
C GLN A 19 23.50 -10.94 16.74
N GLN A 20 24.25 -11.76 17.49
CA GLN A 20 23.70 -12.66 18.50
C GLN A 20 23.03 -11.88 19.63
N ALA A 21 23.66 -10.82 20.15
CA ALA A 21 23.09 -9.97 21.18
C ALA A 21 21.76 -9.35 20.74
N ARG A 22 21.70 -8.79 19.52
CA ARG A 22 20.44 -8.26 18.94
C ARG A 22 19.37 -9.34 18.77
N ARG A 23 19.77 -10.55 18.37
CA ARG A 23 18.86 -11.68 18.24
C ARG A 23 18.29 -12.09 19.60
N LEU A 24 19.14 -12.19 20.62
CA LEU A 24 18.74 -12.54 21.98
C LEU A 24 17.85 -11.45 22.61
N GLU A 25 18.16 -10.18 22.40
CA GLU A 25 17.34 -9.05 22.84
C GLU A 25 15.94 -9.08 22.21
N GLY A 26 15.85 -9.35 20.90
CA GLY A 26 14.58 -9.48 20.19
C GLY A 26 13.75 -10.73 20.58
N LEU A 27 14.39 -11.73 21.21
CA LEU A 27 13.75 -12.94 21.73
C LEU A 27 13.36 -12.80 23.21
N LYS A 28 14.05 -11.96 23.99
CA LYS A 28 13.83 -11.77 25.44
C LYS A 28 12.38 -11.43 25.83
N GLY A 29 11.66 -10.71 24.97
CA GLY A 29 10.25 -10.33 25.19
C GLY A 29 9.22 -11.22 24.49
N LYS A 30 9.64 -12.29 23.79
CA LYS A 30 8.75 -13.18 23.04
C LYS A 30 8.69 -14.54 23.73
N ILE A 31 7.94 -14.60 24.82
CA ILE A 31 7.68 -15.85 25.53
C ILE A 31 6.42 -16.45 24.92
N ASN A 32 6.43 -17.73 24.56
CA ASN A 32 5.22 -18.48 24.21
C ASN A 32 4.47 -18.92 25.48
N ALA A 33 4.34 -17.99 26.44
CA ALA A 33 3.55 -18.21 27.65
C ALA A 33 2.09 -17.86 27.34
N PRO A 34 1.12 -18.55 27.96
CA PRO A 34 -0.27 -18.15 27.87
C PRO A 34 -0.45 -16.70 28.37
N PRO A 35 -1.49 -15.97 27.90
CA PRO A 35 -1.84 -14.67 28.44
C PRO A 35 -1.97 -14.73 29.97
N LYS A 36 -1.53 -13.66 30.66
CA LYS A 36 -1.53 -13.62 32.13
C LYS A 36 -2.95 -13.65 32.69
N ASP A 37 -3.87 -13.01 31.99
CA ASP A 37 -5.30 -13.01 32.30
C ASP A 37 -6.08 -13.64 31.12
N PRO A 38 -6.89 -14.68 31.36
CA PRO A 38 -7.57 -15.42 30.30
C PRO A 38 -8.75 -14.66 29.67
N ASP A 39 -9.34 -13.72 30.42
CA ASP A 39 -10.49 -12.93 29.99
C ASP A 39 -10.10 -11.59 29.33
N GLU A 40 -8.85 -11.16 29.52
CA GLU A 40 -8.34 -9.95 28.88
C GLU A 40 -7.93 -10.24 27.44
N GLN A 41 -8.68 -9.68 26.49
CA GLN A 41 -8.31 -9.70 25.08
C GLN A 41 -7.56 -8.41 24.71
N PRO A 42 -6.23 -8.47 24.47
CA PRO A 42 -5.48 -7.27 24.12
C PRO A 42 -5.91 -6.73 22.76
N VAL A 43 -6.08 -5.41 22.66
CA VAL A 43 -6.37 -4.74 21.40
C VAL A 43 -5.23 -4.99 20.40
N PRO A 44 -5.53 -5.35 19.13
CA PRO A 44 -4.51 -5.58 18.13
C PRO A 44 -3.58 -4.38 17.93
N LYS A 45 -2.25 -4.64 17.85
CA LYS A 45 -1.22 -3.60 17.69
C LYS A 45 -1.43 -2.69 16.48
N SER A 46 -2.08 -3.19 15.43
CA SER A 46 -2.46 -2.39 14.24
C SER A 46 -3.44 -1.28 14.60
N LEU A 47 -4.45 -1.57 15.43
CA LEU A 47 -5.41 -0.58 15.93
C LEU A 47 -4.73 0.40 16.89
N THR A 48 -3.93 -0.10 17.83
CA THR A 48 -3.18 0.78 18.77
C THR A 48 -2.31 1.78 18.02
N ARG A 49 -1.66 1.37 16.92
CA ARG A 49 -0.84 2.26 16.08
C ARG A 49 -1.64 3.38 15.40
N LEU A 50 -2.91 3.15 15.07
CA LEU A 50 -3.77 4.19 14.48
C LEU A 50 -4.13 5.27 15.52
N PHE A 51 -4.39 4.87 16.77
CA PHE A 51 -4.74 5.79 17.85
C PHE A 51 -3.53 6.46 18.52
N ALA A 52 -2.34 5.85 18.47
CA ALA A 52 -1.11 6.40 19.04
C ALA A 52 -0.76 7.82 18.52
N PHE A 53 -1.25 8.22 17.34
CA PHE A 53 -1.04 9.57 16.82
C PHE A 53 -1.96 10.62 17.47
N GLN A 54 -3.09 10.21 18.01
CA GLN A 54 -4.03 11.10 18.71
C GLN A 54 -3.50 11.42 20.12
N GLU A 55 -3.04 10.41 20.86
CA GLU A 55 -2.46 10.56 22.21
C GLU A 55 -1.16 11.38 22.19
N LYS A 56 -0.29 11.19 21.19
CA LYS A 56 0.93 12.01 21.06
C LYS A 56 0.65 13.51 20.84
N LYS A 57 -0.53 13.89 20.33
CA LYS A 57 -0.90 15.30 20.19
C LYS A 57 -1.34 15.89 21.54
N THR A 58 -2.01 15.12 22.39
CA THR A 58 -2.44 15.59 23.71
C THR A 58 -1.24 15.74 24.66
N GLU A 59 -0.33 14.76 24.70
CA GLU A 59 0.89 14.81 25.55
C GLU A 59 1.84 15.98 25.20
N LYS A 60 2.03 16.26 23.91
CA LYS A 60 2.82 17.42 23.45
C LYS A 60 2.17 18.76 23.80
N ASN A 61 0.85 18.79 24.00
CA ASN A 61 0.14 20.00 24.39
C ASN A 61 0.19 20.22 25.92
N ILE A 62 0.22 19.15 26.71
CA ILE A 62 0.37 19.22 28.18
C ILE A 62 1.77 19.72 28.57
N THR A 63 2.82 19.19 27.95
CA THR A 63 4.21 19.62 28.21
C THR A 63 4.49 21.07 27.80
N LYS A 64 3.83 21.57 26.74
CA LYS A 64 3.92 22.98 26.32
C LYS A 64 3.22 23.93 27.30
N LYS A 65 2.06 23.54 27.86
CA LYS A 65 1.36 24.37 28.86
C LYS A 65 2.17 24.55 30.14
N ASN A 66 2.87 23.49 30.60
CA ASN A 66 3.72 23.59 31.79
C ASN A 66 4.99 24.42 31.55
N LYS A 67 5.51 24.48 30.32
CA LYS A 67 6.67 25.32 29.96
C LYS A 67 6.31 26.81 29.84
N ILE A 68 5.07 27.13 29.45
CA ILE A 68 4.56 28.50 29.35
C ILE A 68 4.37 29.12 30.75
N ASN A 69 3.88 28.38 31.74
CA ASN A 69 3.67 28.92 33.09
C ASN A 69 4.98 29.24 33.85
N ASN A 70 6.08 28.54 33.57
CA ASN A 70 7.39 28.84 34.17
C ASN A 70 8.15 29.98 33.47
N GLN A 71 7.79 30.35 32.24
CA GLN A 71 8.42 31.48 31.53
C GLN A 71 7.77 32.83 31.83
N ILE A 72 6.53 32.86 32.30
CA ILE A 72 5.81 34.12 32.57
C ILE A 72 6.32 34.82 33.84
N LYS A 73 6.95 34.10 34.79
CA LYS A 73 7.45 34.69 36.04
C LYS A 73 8.83 35.36 35.95
N ASN A 74 9.60 35.12 34.88
CA ASN A 74 11.03 35.49 34.84
C ASN A 74 11.44 36.48 33.73
N ASN A 75 10.52 37.23 33.11
CA ASN A 75 10.90 38.19 32.06
C ASN A 75 10.22 39.56 32.21
N LYS A 76 10.65 40.32 33.23
CA LYS A 76 10.82 41.76 33.04
C LYS A 76 12.20 41.97 32.38
N GLY A 77 12.22 42.36 31.11
CA GLY A 77 13.37 43.07 30.53
C GLY A 77 14.24 42.39 29.46
N GLY A 78 13.91 41.21 28.94
CA GLY A 78 14.73 40.55 27.91
C GLY A 78 14.20 40.71 26.49
N ARG A 79 14.59 41.74 25.74
CA ARG A 79 14.41 41.78 24.28
C ARG A 79 15.31 40.72 23.65
N ALA A 80 14.71 39.61 23.20
CA ALA A 80 15.40 38.64 22.35
C ALA A 80 15.62 39.23 20.95
N SER A 81 16.74 39.93 20.76
CA SER A 81 17.25 40.33 19.45
C SER A 81 17.83 39.11 18.73
N GLY A 82 17.13 38.61 17.70
CA GLY A 82 17.70 37.55 16.85
C GLY A 82 16.68 36.83 15.97
N ALA A 83 15.39 36.88 16.29
CA ALA A 83 14.35 36.39 15.40
C ALA A 83 13.80 37.57 14.58
N SER A 84 13.78 37.45 13.26
CA SER A 84 13.04 38.39 12.42
C SER A 84 11.60 38.46 12.94
N PRO A 85 11.08 39.67 13.20
CA PRO A 85 9.79 39.85 13.83
C PRO A 85 8.71 39.27 12.93
N ASN A 86 7.88 38.38 13.47
CA ASN A 86 6.80 37.73 12.75
C ASN A 86 5.97 38.78 11.97
N PRO A 87 5.88 38.70 10.63
CA PRO A 87 5.20 39.70 9.80
C PRO A 87 3.74 39.88 10.18
N VAL A 88 3.08 38.81 10.67
CA VAL A 88 1.69 38.84 11.12
C VAL A 88 1.52 39.69 12.38
N SER A 89 2.51 39.70 13.28
CA SER A 89 2.43 40.45 14.55
C SER A 89 2.45 41.97 14.39
N ARG A 90 2.89 42.46 13.22
CA ARG A 90 2.98 43.88 12.88
C ARG A 90 1.82 44.38 12.03
N LEU A 91 0.96 43.48 11.52
CA LEU A 91 -0.16 43.87 10.68
C LEU A 91 -1.20 44.64 11.51
N ARG A 92 -1.38 45.91 11.16
CA ARG A 92 -2.49 46.74 11.63
C ARG A 92 -3.44 47.04 10.48
N LYS A 93 -4.74 47.11 10.78
CA LYS A 93 -5.77 47.49 9.81
C LYS A 93 -5.43 48.86 9.21
N LEU A 94 -5.38 48.94 7.89
CA LEU A 94 -5.11 50.20 7.18
C LEU A 94 -6.35 51.09 7.19
N PRO A 95 -6.19 52.43 7.14
CA PRO A 95 -7.34 53.34 7.00
C PRO A 95 -8.07 53.04 5.68
N GLY A 96 -9.38 52.78 5.75
CA GLY A 96 -10.20 52.44 4.58
C GLY A 96 -10.27 50.95 4.21
N GLU A 97 -9.48 50.08 4.84
CA GLU A 97 -9.53 48.63 4.58
C GLU A 97 -10.80 48.01 5.19
N SER A 98 -11.51 47.17 4.44
CA SER A 98 -12.62 46.39 4.97
C SER A 98 -12.11 45.29 5.91
N GLY A 99 -12.91 44.84 6.88
CA GLY A 99 -12.51 43.76 7.78
C GLY A 99 -12.15 42.46 7.03
N ARG A 100 -12.77 42.25 5.87
CA ARG A 100 -12.48 41.12 4.98
C ARG A 100 -11.10 41.24 4.35
N GLU A 101 -10.74 42.40 3.82
CA GLU A 101 -9.41 42.63 3.23
C GLU A 101 -8.30 42.46 4.28
N PHE A 102 -8.54 42.96 5.51
CA PHE A 102 -7.59 42.78 6.61
C PHE A 102 -7.36 41.30 6.95
N SER A 103 -8.43 40.49 7.00
CA SER A 103 -8.30 39.05 7.25
C SER A 103 -7.61 38.30 6.09
N LEU A 104 -7.82 38.72 4.84
CA LEU A 104 -7.10 38.19 3.69
C LEU A 104 -5.59 38.48 3.79
N ARG A 105 -5.22 39.67 4.23
CA ARG A 105 -3.82 40.07 4.44
C ARG A 105 -3.15 39.32 5.60
N ILE A 106 -3.88 39.04 6.67
CA ILE A 106 -3.41 38.14 7.74
C ILE A 106 -3.16 36.74 7.17
N ASN A 107 -4.12 36.20 6.43
CA ASN A 107 -4.01 34.86 5.87
C ASN A 107 -2.87 34.72 4.85
N SER A 108 -2.62 35.75 4.03
CA SER A 108 -1.47 35.75 3.12
C SER A 108 -0.14 35.79 3.87
N ALA A 109 -0.02 36.64 4.90
CA ALA A 109 1.19 36.70 5.73
C ALA A 109 1.45 35.39 6.49
N VAL A 110 0.40 34.72 6.98
CA VAL A 110 0.52 33.39 7.61
C VAL A 110 0.96 32.33 6.59
N LYS A 111 0.44 32.37 5.36
CA LYS A 111 0.87 31.45 4.30
C LYS A 111 2.34 31.66 3.91
N ALA A 112 2.79 32.90 3.79
CA ALA A 112 4.18 33.22 3.49
C ALA A 112 5.14 32.67 4.55
N LEU A 113 4.73 32.66 5.83
CA LEU A 113 5.50 32.06 6.92
C LEU A 113 5.59 30.54 6.85
N HIS A 114 4.52 29.88 6.40
CA HIS A 114 4.46 28.43 6.33
C HIS A 114 5.06 27.86 5.03
N ASN A 115 5.05 28.64 3.94
CA ASN A 115 5.55 28.26 2.62
C ASN A 115 6.62 29.24 2.11
N PRO A 116 7.83 29.29 2.71
CA PRO A 116 8.88 30.24 2.31
C PRO A 116 9.51 29.94 0.93
N VAL A 117 9.06 28.90 0.22
CA VAL A 117 9.67 28.38 -1.03
C VAL A 117 8.82 28.69 -2.28
N GLU A 118 7.66 29.34 -2.15
CA GLU A 118 6.83 29.67 -3.32
C GLU A 118 7.29 30.93 -4.08
N ASP A 119 8.21 31.72 -3.54
CA ASP A 119 8.85 32.84 -4.26
C ASP A 119 10.08 32.37 -5.08
N LEU A 120 9.98 31.19 -5.71
CA LEU A 120 10.88 30.87 -6.80
C LEU A 120 10.49 31.74 -7.99
N HIS A 121 11.32 32.74 -8.22
CA HIS A 121 11.37 33.64 -9.37
C HIS A 121 11.67 32.86 -10.67
N TYR A 122 10.88 31.82 -10.99
CA TYR A 122 10.95 31.16 -12.28
C TYR A 122 10.23 32.02 -13.31
N PRO A 123 10.89 32.41 -14.42
CA PRO A 123 10.19 32.87 -15.61
C PRO A 123 9.14 31.81 -15.94
N ARG A 124 7.88 32.26 -16.04
CA ARG A 124 6.72 31.39 -16.20
C ARG A 124 6.58 30.96 -17.65
N ASP A 125 7.64 30.38 -18.20
CA ASP A 125 7.69 29.75 -19.51
C ASP A 125 7.97 28.26 -19.29
N PHE A 126 7.04 27.60 -18.61
CA PHE A 126 6.92 26.16 -18.71
C PHE A 126 5.49 25.86 -19.12
N GLU A 127 5.31 25.66 -20.43
CA GLU A 127 4.31 24.74 -20.98
C GLU A 127 4.63 23.31 -20.53
N ALA A 128 4.83 23.10 -19.23
CA ALA A 128 4.74 21.78 -18.64
C ALA A 128 3.24 21.54 -18.55
N GLU A 129 2.74 20.68 -19.43
CA GLU A 129 1.38 20.13 -19.37
C GLU A 129 1.06 19.81 -17.91
N ASP A 130 0.28 20.68 -17.26
CA ASP A 130 -0.07 20.56 -15.85
C ASP A 130 -1.03 19.37 -15.76
N GLU A 131 -0.50 18.15 -15.74
CA GLU A 131 -1.26 16.90 -15.71
C GLU A 131 -2.27 16.92 -14.55
N LYS A 132 -1.93 17.61 -13.46
CA LYS A 132 -2.79 17.79 -12.29
C LYS A 132 -3.89 18.81 -12.56
N GLY A 133 -3.59 19.89 -13.27
CA GLY A 133 -4.55 20.86 -13.79
C GLY A 133 -5.55 20.23 -14.78
N LEU A 134 -5.06 19.38 -15.69
CA LEU A 134 -5.87 18.60 -16.65
C LEU A 134 -6.79 17.60 -15.93
N GLN A 135 -6.27 16.85 -14.94
CA GLN A 135 -7.10 15.96 -14.13
C GLN A 135 -8.19 16.71 -13.35
N MET A 136 -7.88 17.92 -12.87
CA MET A 136 -8.84 18.76 -12.15
C MET A 136 -9.89 19.38 -13.09
N SER A 137 -9.52 19.74 -14.32
CA SER A 137 -10.45 20.24 -15.34
C SER A 137 -11.41 19.13 -15.79
N GLU A 138 -10.90 17.92 -16.05
CA GLU A 138 -11.71 16.74 -16.35
C GLU A 138 -12.68 16.40 -15.22
N TYR A 139 -12.23 16.49 -13.96
CA TYR A 139 -13.09 16.26 -12.80
C TYR A 139 -14.22 17.30 -12.70
N ARG A 140 -13.90 18.58 -12.94
CA ARG A 140 -14.88 19.68 -12.97
C ARG A 140 -15.88 19.50 -14.10
N GLU A 141 -15.42 19.15 -15.29
CA GLU A 141 -16.25 18.89 -16.46
C GLU A 141 -17.18 17.70 -16.25
N ARG A 142 -16.67 16.60 -15.66
CA ARG A 142 -17.47 15.43 -15.29
C ARG A 142 -18.58 15.80 -14.30
N ARG A 143 -18.31 16.65 -13.32
CA ARG A 143 -19.34 17.17 -12.40
C ARG A 143 -20.34 18.07 -13.12
N ALA A 144 -19.90 18.95 -14.01
CA ALA A 144 -20.76 19.82 -14.80
C ALA A 144 -21.70 19.00 -15.70
N ARG A 145 -21.21 17.94 -16.35
CA ARG A 145 -22.01 17.02 -17.17
C ARG A 145 -23.06 16.29 -16.35
N LYS A 146 -22.74 15.84 -15.14
CA LYS A 146 -23.72 15.23 -14.21
C LYS A 146 -24.80 16.23 -13.81
N ARG A 147 -24.43 17.47 -13.49
CA ARG A 147 -25.37 18.55 -13.15
C ARG A 147 -26.29 18.90 -14.33
N ARG A 148 -25.74 19.07 -15.53
CA ARG A 148 -26.53 19.31 -16.76
C ARG A 148 -27.50 18.15 -17.03
N LYS A 149 -27.04 16.90 -16.93
CA LYS A 149 -27.90 15.72 -17.13
C LYS A 149 -29.01 15.61 -16.08
N ALA A 150 -28.71 15.91 -14.82
CA ALA A 150 -29.72 15.96 -13.77
C ALA A 150 -30.74 17.09 -14.00
N ALA A 151 -30.29 18.26 -14.46
CA ALA A 151 -31.16 19.38 -14.79
C ALA A 151 -32.03 19.13 -16.04
N LEU A 152 -31.50 18.42 -17.05
CA LEU A 152 -32.26 17.96 -18.22
C LEU A 152 -33.31 16.90 -17.82
N ALA A 153 -32.94 15.97 -16.94
CA ALA A 153 -33.85 14.95 -16.41
C ALA A 153 -34.97 15.57 -15.54
N SER A 154 -34.66 16.60 -14.73
CA SER A 154 -35.66 17.28 -13.91
C SER A 154 -36.57 18.22 -14.72
N ARG A 155 -36.13 18.65 -15.91
CA ARG A 155 -36.92 19.53 -16.81
C ARG A 155 -37.74 18.76 -17.85
N GLY A 156 -37.74 17.43 -17.83
CA GLY A 156 -38.49 16.60 -18.79
C GLY A 156 -38.08 16.77 -20.25
N ALA A 157 -36.96 17.46 -20.51
CA ALA A 157 -36.52 17.77 -21.87
C ALA A 157 -35.89 16.54 -22.53
N PRO A 158 -36.26 16.17 -23.78
CA PRO A 158 -35.58 15.12 -24.51
C PRO A 158 -34.11 15.52 -24.72
N SER A 159 -33.20 14.61 -24.38
CA SER A 159 -31.75 14.78 -24.53
C SER A 159 -31.43 15.26 -25.95
N PRO A 160 -30.70 16.37 -26.13
CA PRO A 160 -30.29 16.81 -27.46
C PRO A 160 -29.27 15.80 -28.03
N ALA A 161 -29.49 15.39 -29.28
CA ALA A 161 -28.67 14.45 -30.06
C ALA A 161 -28.55 13.04 -29.45
N ALA A 162 -29.64 12.27 -29.54
CA ALA A 162 -29.62 10.84 -29.34
C ALA A 162 -28.91 10.16 -30.53
N GLU A 163 -27.58 10.05 -30.45
CA GLU A 163 -26.92 8.94 -31.15
C GLU A 163 -27.66 7.65 -30.78
N PRO A 164 -27.97 6.77 -31.74
CA PRO A 164 -28.75 5.57 -31.48
C PRO A 164 -28.02 4.76 -30.41
N ARG A 165 -28.63 4.69 -29.22
CA ARG A 165 -28.06 3.98 -28.08
C ARG A 165 -27.97 2.51 -28.47
N LEU A 166 -26.75 2.07 -28.77
CA LEU A 166 -26.48 0.70 -29.19
C LEU A 166 -27.15 -0.27 -28.22
N SER A 167 -27.89 -1.22 -28.79
CA SER A 167 -28.60 -2.24 -28.02
C SER A 167 -27.59 -3.06 -27.21
N ARG A 168 -28.07 -3.73 -26.15
CA ARG A 168 -27.23 -4.58 -25.30
C ARG A 168 -26.46 -5.62 -26.12
N THR A 169 -27.07 -6.15 -27.17
CA THR A 169 -26.48 -7.14 -28.08
C THR A 169 -25.39 -6.51 -28.95
N GLN A 170 -25.62 -5.32 -29.51
CA GLN A 170 -24.62 -4.57 -30.28
C GLN A 170 -23.39 -4.20 -29.44
N LYS A 171 -23.59 -3.76 -28.19
CA LYS A 171 -22.49 -3.47 -27.25
C LYS A 171 -21.67 -4.72 -26.92
N LEU A 172 -22.33 -5.86 -26.75
CA LEU A 172 -21.67 -7.14 -26.47
C LEU A 172 -20.86 -7.60 -27.69
N ALA A 173 -21.41 -7.44 -28.90
CA ALA A 173 -20.71 -7.74 -30.15
C ALA A 173 -19.46 -6.87 -30.34
N LEU A 174 -19.55 -5.55 -30.10
CA LEU A 174 -18.40 -4.65 -30.16
C LEU A 174 -17.34 -5.00 -29.11
N LYS A 175 -17.74 -5.34 -27.89
CA LYS A 175 -16.82 -5.79 -26.83
C LYS A 175 -16.11 -7.10 -27.20
N LYS A 176 -16.81 -8.04 -27.83
CA LYS A 176 -16.22 -9.29 -28.36
C LYS A 176 -15.23 -9.00 -29.48
N LYS A 177 -15.58 -8.13 -30.44
CA LYS A 177 -14.68 -7.70 -31.53
C LYS A 177 -13.42 -7.02 -30.99
N ALA A 178 -13.55 -6.10 -30.05
CA ALA A 178 -12.42 -5.41 -29.42
C ALA A 178 -11.51 -6.35 -28.60
N LYS A 179 -12.08 -7.38 -27.95
CA LYS A 179 -11.27 -8.41 -27.28
C LYS A 179 -10.49 -9.26 -28.28
N LYS A 180 -11.10 -9.62 -29.41
CA LYS A 180 -10.44 -10.39 -30.48
C LYS A 180 -9.30 -9.58 -31.11
N SER A 181 -9.50 -8.31 -31.44
CA SER A 181 -8.43 -7.47 -32.01
C SER A 181 -7.26 -7.28 -31.04
N LYS A 182 -7.54 -7.03 -29.76
CA LYS A 182 -6.49 -6.95 -28.72
C LYS A 182 -5.72 -8.25 -28.53
N ALA A 183 -6.39 -9.40 -28.63
CA ALA A 183 -5.74 -10.71 -28.54
C ALA A 183 -4.84 -10.99 -29.76
N ILE A 184 -5.25 -10.54 -30.95
CA ILE A 184 -4.45 -10.65 -32.17
C ILE A 184 -3.21 -9.73 -32.07
N GLN A 185 -3.39 -8.48 -31.64
CA GLN A 185 -2.28 -7.53 -31.42
C GLN A 185 -1.29 -8.01 -30.36
N ALA A 186 -1.77 -8.52 -29.22
CA ALA A 186 -0.91 -9.10 -28.19
C ALA A 186 -0.22 -10.40 -28.66
N GLY A 187 -0.77 -11.08 -29.66
CA GLY A 187 -0.17 -12.24 -30.30
C GLY A 187 0.91 -11.87 -31.32
N SER A 188 0.75 -10.77 -32.07
CA SER A 188 1.75 -10.25 -32.98
C SER A 188 2.92 -9.61 -32.25
N GLU A 189 2.66 -8.82 -31.19
CA GLU A 189 3.71 -8.22 -30.33
C GLU A 189 4.60 -9.26 -29.63
N ARG A 190 4.12 -10.49 -29.46
CA ARG A 190 4.89 -11.60 -28.87
C ARG A 190 5.70 -12.41 -29.90
N ARG A 191 5.48 -12.18 -31.20
CA ARG A 191 6.07 -12.97 -32.29
C ARG A 191 7.23 -12.29 -33.00
N GLU A 192 7.41 -10.98 -32.82
CA GLU A 192 8.57 -10.26 -33.35
C GLU A 192 9.79 -10.53 -32.44
N VAL A 193 10.32 -11.74 -32.53
CA VAL A 193 11.66 -12.05 -32.04
C VAL A 193 12.63 -11.52 -33.09
N GLU A 194 13.13 -10.31 -32.86
CA GLU A 194 14.19 -9.74 -33.69
C GLU A 194 15.50 -10.48 -33.41
N TYR A 195 16.10 -11.05 -34.46
CA TYR A 195 17.40 -11.70 -34.39
C TYR A 195 18.49 -10.72 -34.82
N GLU A 196 19.54 -10.62 -34.01
CA GLU A 196 20.75 -9.89 -34.38
C GLU A 196 21.57 -10.75 -35.36
N ARG A 197 21.83 -10.25 -36.57
CA ARG A 197 22.69 -10.93 -37.55
C ARG A 197 24.12 -10.42 -37.38
N VAL A 198 24.98 -11.24 -36.77
CA VAL A 198 26.40 -10.93 -36.59
C VAL A 198 27.20 -11.54 -37.75
N SER A 199 28.10 -10.74 -38.35
CA SER A 199 28.94 -11.18 -39.47
C SER A 199 30.16 -11.98 -39.00
N PHE A 200 30.69 -12.87 -39.85
CA PHE A 200 31.84 -13.69 -39.49
C PHE A 200 33.11 -12.82 -39.33
N GLY A 201 33.70 -12.86 -38.13
CA GLY A 201 34.88 -12.05 -37.77
C GLY A 201 34.58 -10.90 -36.81
N GLU A 202 33.31 -10.63 -36.52
CA GLU A 202 32.88 -9.63 -35.54
C GLU A 202 32.89 -10.23 -34.12
N VAL A 203 33.59 -9.56 -33.19
CA VAL A 203 33.66 -10.00 -31.78
C VAL A 203 32.53 -9.35 -31.00
N SER A 204 31.51 -10.14 -30.66
CA SER A 204 30.37 -9.68 -29.87
C SER A 204 30.82 -9.32 -28.44
N HIS A 205 30.71 -8.03 -28.06
CA HIS A 205 31.24 -7.52 -26.80
C HIS A 205 30.46 -7.96 -25.55
N ALA A 206 29.17 -8.29 -25.70
CA ALA A 206 28.33 -8.84 -24.64
C ALA A 206 27.13 -9.56 -25.26
N PRO A 207 26.64 -10.66 -24.65
CA PRO A 207 25.42 -11.32 -25.12
C PRO A 207 24.20 -10.40 -24.97
N PRO A 208 23.16 -10.59 -25.80
CA PRO A 208 21.93 -9.79 -25.72
C PRO A 208 21.28 -9.92 -24.35
N ALA A 209 20.86 -8.79 -23.78
CA ALA A 209 20.24 -8.74 -22.47
C ALA A 209 18.77 -9.20 -22.55
N LEU A 210 18.49 -10.42 -22.08
CA LEU A 210 17.13 -10.96 -22.02
C LEU A 210 16.32 -10.31 -20.89
N HIS A 211 15.48 -9.33 -21.23
CA HIS A 211 14.55 -8.71 -20.29
C HIS A 211 13.28 -9.55 -20.14
N PHE A 212 13.32 -10.58 -19.29
CA PHE A 212 12.11 -11.29 -18.90
C PHE A 212 11.25 -10.40 -18.00
N LYS A 213 10.11 -9.91 -18.52
CA LYS A 213 9.04 -9.42 -17.64
C LYS A 213 8.66 -10.59 -16.75
N ALA A 214 8.93 -10.50 -15.45
CA ALA A 214 8.59 -11.53 -14.48
C ALA A 214 7.07 -11.72 -14.42
N ALA A 215 6.53 -12.53 -15.33
CA ALA A 215 5.25 -13.18 -15.12
C ALA A 215 5.46 -14.11 -13.94
N GLY A 216 4.92 -13.72 -12.78
CA GLY A 216 5.19 -14.36 -11.49
C GLY A 216 5.22 -15.88 -11.62
N ALA A 217 6.36 -16.47 -11.29
CA ALA A 217 6.55 -17.91 -11.32
C ALA A 217 5.40 -18.58 -10.55
N PRO A 218 4.76 -19.63 -11.10
CA PRO A 218 3.67 -20.31 -10.40
C PRO A 218 4.22 -20.85 -9.09
N ARG A 219 3.67 -20.35 -7.98
CA ARG A 219 4.09 -20.69 -6.61
C ARG A 219 4.23 -22.21 -6.45
N PRO A 220 5.32 -22.70 -5.80
CA PRO A 220 5.48 -24.13 -5.52
C PRO A 220 4.32 -24.57 -4.63
N GLY A 221 3.43 -25.41 -5.18
CA GLY A 221 2.15 -25.78 -4.55
C GLY A 221 0.94 -25.66 -5.49
N ARG A 222 1.07 -24.99 -6.63
CA ARG A 222 0.01 -24.94 -7.69
C ARG A 222 0.26 -25.86 -8.88
N ARG A 223 1.33 -26.64 -8.87
CA ARG A 223 1.59 -27.63 -9.93
C ARG A 223 0.81 -28.91 -9.62
N GLN A 224 -0.06 -29.30 -10.55
CA GLN A 224 -0.68 -30.63 -10.57
C GLN A 224 0.44 -31.65 -10.85
N LEU A 225 0.92 -32.33 -9.81
CA LEU A 225 1.95 -33.36 -9.94
C LEU A 225 1.31 -34.67 -10.41
N LEU A 226 2.03 -35.50 -11.18
CA LEU A 226 1.51 -36.78 -11.69
C LEU A 226 1.01 -37.71 -10.57
N LEU A 227 1.62 -37.65 -9.38
CA LEU A 227 1.16 -38.36 -8.20
C LEU A 227 -0.22 -37.88 -7.71
N SER A 228 -0.53 -36.57 -7.80
CA SER A 228 -1.86 -36.07 -7.43
C SER A 228 -2.96 -36.52 -8.40
N SER A 229 -2.64 -36.81 -9.66
CA SER A 229 -3.59 -37.41 -10.60
C SER A 229 -3.80 -38.92 -10.38
N LEU A 230 -2.78 -39.62 -9.86
CA LEU A 230 -2.87 -41.07 -9.61
C LEU A 230 -3.59 -41.39 -8.29
N LEU A 231 -3.49 -40.54 -7.27
CA LEU A 231 -4.07 -40.77 -5.94
C LEU A 231 -5.54 -40.32 -5.80
N GLY A 232 -6.14 -39.76 -6.85
CA GLY A 232 -7.53 -39.30 -6.86
C GLY A 232 -7.81 -38.09 -5.94
N PRO A 233 -8.92 -37.37 -6.15
CA PRO A 233 -9.29 -36.20 -5.37
C PRO A 233 -9.82 -36.61 -3.99
N GLY A 234 -8.93 -37.09 -3.12
CA GLY A 234 -9.28 -37.55 -1.77
C GLY A 234 -8.10 -37.68 -0.81
N ALA A 235 -6.86 -37.65 -1.30
CA ALA A 235 -5.68 -37.64 -0.45
C ALA A 235 -5.30 -36.19 -0.08
N PRO A 236 -5.54 -35.73 1.17
CA PRO A 236 -5.02 -34.43 1.59
C PRO A 236 -3.49 -34.48 1.56
N ALA A 237 -2.88 -33.56 0.81
CA ALA A 237 -1.45 -33.35 0.80
C ALA A 237 -0.94 -33.28 2.25
N ALA A 238 -0.08 -34.23 2.63
CA ALA A 238 0.49 -34.39 3.97
C ALA A 238 1.34 -33.19 4.47
N GLY A 239 1.35 -32.08 3.73
CA GLY A 239 2.00 -30.82 4.11
C GLY A 239 1.06 -29.73 4.64
N ALA A 240 -0.26 -29.95 4.70
CA ALA A 240 -1.23 -28.92 5.07
C ALA A 240 -1.88 -29.08 6.46
N GLN A 241 -1.49 -30.10 7.25
CA GLN A 241 -2.09 -30.38 8.57
C GLN A 241 -1.27 -29.88 9.77
N ALA A 242 -0.25 -29.04 9.55
CA ALA A 242 0.44 -28.36 10.66
C ALA A 242 -0.23 -27.03 11.07
N ALA A 243 -1.29 -26.59 10.37
CA ALA A 243 -1.94 -25.30 10.58
C ALA A 243 -3.46 -25.39 10.83
N ALA A 244 -3.97 -26.58 11.18
CA ALA A 244 -5.31 -26.71 11.76
C ALA A 244 -5.14 -26.81 13.28
N GLY A 245 -5.33 -25.68 13.95
CA GLY A 245 -5.42 -25.62 15.40
C GLY A 245 -6.39 -26.67 15.94
N ALA A 246 -6.07 -27.16 17.14
CA ALA A 246 -6.86 -28.07 17.98
C ALA A 246 -8.20 -28.50 17.36
N ARG A 247 -8.27 -29.73 16.83
CA ARG A 247 -9.56 -30.38 16.56
C ARG A 247 -10.44 -30.19 17.80
N ALA A 248 -11.66 -29.69 17.60
CA ALA A 248 -12.60 -29.48 18.69
C ALA A 248 -12.66 -30.75 19.56
N PRO A 249 -12.79 -30.64 20.89
CA PRO A 249 -12.72 -31.80 21.79
C PRO A 249 -13.71 -32.91 21.38
N ALA A 250 -14.87 -32.54 20.82
CA ALA A 250 -15.85 -33.48 20.27
C ALA A 250 -15.32 -34.32 19.09
N ASP A 251 -14.49 -33.76 18.21
CA ASP A 251 -13.92 -34.48 17.07
C ASP A 251 -12.77 -35.39 17.51
N ALA A 252 -12.03 -34.99 18.55
CA ALA A 252 -11.02 -35.83 19.19
C ALA A 252 -11.67 -37.03 19.91
N GLU A 253 -12.78 -36.82 20.62
CA GLU A 253 -13.53 -37.90 21.26
C GLU A 253 -14.16 -38.87 20.25
N ARG A 254 -14.74 -38.35 19.15
CA ARG A 254 -15.25 -39.20 18.06
C ARG A 254 -14.16 -40.07 17.46
N ALA A 255 -12.97 -39.51 17.21
CA ALA A 255 -11.83 -40.26 16.70
C ALA A 255 -11.36 -41.34 17.70
N ARG A 256 -11.35 -41.03 19.01
CA ARG A 256 -11.04 -42.00 20.08
C ARG A 256 -12.05 -43.15 20.11
N LEU A 257 -13.35 -42.86 20.06
CA LEU A 257 -14.40 -43.87 20.07
C LEU A 257 -14.32 -44.79 18.84
N GLN A 258 -14.05 -44.23 17.67
CA GLN A 258 -13.85 -45.01 16.44
C GLN A 258 -12.64 -45.95 16.54
N ALA A 259 -11.51 -45.47 17.08
CA ALA A 259 -10.33 -46.29 17.28
C ALA A 259 -10.59 -47.44 18.26
N VAL A 260 -11.31 -47.18 19.36
CA VAL A 260 -11.70 -48.22 20.34
C VAL A 260 -12.65 -49.24 19.73
N ALA A 261 -13.63 -48.81 18.93
CA ALA A 261 -14.54 -49.71 18.24
C ALA A 261 -13.81 -50.63 17.24
N ALA A 262 -12.90 -50.07 16.45
CA ALA A 262 -12.07 -50.84 15.52
C ALA A 262 -11.19 -51.87 16.25
N TYR A 263 -10.57 -51.48 17.37
CA TYR A 263 -9.77 -52.40 18.19
C TYR A 263 -10.61 -53.54 18.77
N ARG A 264 -11.82 -53.24 19.26
CA ARG A 264 -12.75 -54.28 19.75
C ARG A 264 -13.16 -55.25 18.65
N ALA A 265 -13.44 -54.75 17.44
CA ALA A 265 -13.75 -55.60 16.29
C ALA A 265 -12.57 -56.53 15.92
N LEU A 266 -11.34 -56.00 15.90
CA LEU A 266 -10.15 -56.82 15.66
C LEU A 266 -9.93 -57.88 16.74
N LYS A 267 -10.16 -57.53 18.02
CA LYS A 267 -10.07 -58.51 19.12
C LYS A 267 -11.15 -59.57 19.04
N ALA A 268 -12.38 -59.21 18.69
CA ALA A 268 -13.47 -60.18 18.49
C ALA A 268 -13.14 -61.16 17.35
N ASN A 269 -12.61 -60.68 16.22
CA ASN A 269 -12.19 -61.52 15.11
C ASN A 269 -11.00 -62.42 15.49
N LYS A 270 -10.07 -61.93 16.31
CA LYS A 270 -8.95 -62.74 16.84
C LYS A 270 -9.41 -63.89 17.75
N HIS A 271 -10.54 -63.73 18.44
CA HIS A 271 -11.13 -64.80 19.24
C HIS A 271 -11.98 -65.79 18.43
N LYS A 272 -12.53 -65.38 17.28
CA LYS A 272 -13.28 -66.26 16.35
C LYS A 272 -12.38 -67.12 15.45
N ASN A 273 -11.13 -66.69 15.22
CA ASN A 273 -10.15 -67.40 14.39
C ASN A 273 -9.19 -68.27 15.24
N LYS A 274 -9.61 -68.66 16.44
CA LYS A 274 -9.01 -69.71 17.27
C LYS A 274 -10.03 -70.83 17.42
#